data_AF-A0A2S7SVM0-F1
#
_entry.id   AF-A0A2S7SVM0-F1
#
_cell.length_a   1.000
_cell.length_b   1.000
_cell.length_c   1.000
_cell.angle_alpha   90.00
_cell.angle_beta   90.00
_cell.angle_gamma   90.00
#
_symmetry.space_group_name_H-M   'P 1'
#
loop_
_entity.id
_entity.type
_entity.pdbx_description
1 polymer ?
#
loop_
_entity_poly.entity_id
_entity_poly.type
_entity_poly.pdbx_seq_one_letter_code
_entity_poly.pdbx_strand_id
1 'polypeptide(L)'
;MELARMPEYHTEELSLQHIGPATYLALVQRAAAHLQWFVVALNGDTIMCQTPANAFSQGEIITILIQGKRATLTSKSADGYYFDQEQSIKNIELFKHVISQFIEAYDKADRNLHPMHREKFGALVPSKSYLTTPLLVYANVLVFIAMVIAGLSPIHPTAQALYQWGGNFRQAVVAGEWWRLITYNFLHGGAMHLLGNTFALLYIGMFLEPLMGKFRFLSAYLVTGVCAGLMSLAIHPFSVGVGASGAIFGMYGIFLSMLTTNHIKKTLRKTMLRSILFFVVFNLMMGLKGNTDNAAHIGGLLAGIIIGYIYYPGISRHAPIRSQLLTTALIVTGLVLIAAATIHYI
;
A
#
# COMPACT_ATOMS: atom_id res chain seq x y z
N MET A 1 -18.82 -67.47 3.98
CA MET A 1 -19.22 -66.15 3.49
C MET A 1 -18.60 -65.14 4.45
N GLU A 2 -17.36 -64.71 4.18
CA GLU A 2 -16.71 -63.64 4.96
C GLU A 2 -17.47 -62.34 4.68
N LEU A 3 -18.10 -61.78 5.70
CA LEU A 3 -18.54 -60.38 5.68
C LEU A 3 -17.29 -59.54 5.47
N ALA A 4 -17.13 -58.95 4.28
CA ALA A 4 -16.11 -57.96 4.02
C ALA A 4 -16.26 -56.86 5.08
N ARG A 5 -15.29 -56.75 5.99
CA ARG A 5 -15.25 -55.66 6.98
C ARG A 5 -15.28 -54.35 6.20
N MET A 6 -16.36 -53.59 6.37
CA MET A 6 -16.44 -52.23 5.85
C MET A 6 -15.27 -51.41 6.42
N PRO A 7 -14.68 -50.51 5.63
CA PRO A 7 -13.51 -49.75 6.06
C PRO A 7 -13.83 -48.93 7.32
N GLU A 8 -13.02 -49.10 8.37
CA GLU A 8 -13.14 -48.44 9.68
C GLU A 8 -12.75 -46.94 9.65
N TYR A 9 -12.59 -46.35 8.46
CA TYR A 9 -12.16 -44.98 8.28
C TYR A 9 -12.54 -44.42 6.90
N HIS A 10 -12.74 -43.11 6.83
CA HIS A 10 -12.91 -42.35 5.59
C HIS A 10 -11.77 -41.34 5.45
N THR A 11 -11.12 -41.29 4.28
CA THR A 11 -9.97 -40.41 4.02
C THR A 11 -10.20 -39.55 2.79
N GLU A 12 -9.85 -38.26 2.87
CA GLU A 12 -9.94 -37.31 1.76
C GLU A 12 -8.74 -36.35 1.72
N GLU A 13 -8.31 -35.94 0.53
CA GLU A 13 -7.23 -34.97 0.34
C GLU A 13 -7.74 -33.59 -0.09
N LEU A 14 -7.18 -32.54 0.54
CA LEU A 14 -7.39 -31.14 0.17
C LEU A 14 -6.08 -30.52 -0.31
N SER A 15 -6.14 -29.78 -1.41
CA SER A 15 -5.01 -29.02 -1.93
C SER A 15 -4.91 -27.66 -1.25
N LEU A 16 -3.70 -27.27 -0.83
CA LEU A 16 -3.45 -26.02 -0.11
C LEU A 16 -2.89 -24.90 -1.00
N GLN A 17 -2.51 -25.22 -2.25
CA GLN A 17 -1.87 -24.43 -3.33
C GLN A 17 -0.95 -23.25 -2.97
N HIS A 18 -1.38 -22.32 -2.11
CA HIS A 18 -0.74 -21.07 -1.70
C HIS A 18 -0.72 -20.80 -0.18
N ILE A 19 -1.33 -21.65 0.65
CA ILE A 19 -1.36 -21.49 2.12
C ILE A 19 -0.26 -22.32 2.76
N GLY A 20 0.57 -21.68 3.60
CA GLY A 20 1.61 -22.37 4.36
C GLY A 20 1.03 -23.25 5.49
N PRO A 21 1.74 -24.32 5.91
CA PRO A 21 1.23 -25.28 6.89
C PRO A 21 0.73 -24.66 8.20
N ALA A 22 1.49 -23.73 8.78
CA ALA A 22 1.12 -23.06 10.03
C ALA A 22 -0.16 -22.19 9.90
N THR A 23 -0.31 -21.50 8.78
CA THR A 23 -1.51 -20.70 8.50
C THR A 23 -2.71 -21.62 8.29
N TYR A 24 -2.54 -22.71 7.54
CA TYR A 24 -3.61 -23.68 7.34
C TYR A 24 -4.04 -24.29 8.66
N LEU A 25 -3.11 -24.70 9.53
CA LEU A 25 -3.40 -25.21 10.87
C LEU A 25 -4.24 -24.24 11.70
N ALA A 26 -3.91 -22.95 11.66
CA ALA A 26 -4.69 -21.91 12.34
C ALA A 26 -6.10 -21.75 11.75
N LEU A 27 -6.27 -21.88 10.43
CA LEU A 27 -7.59 -21.89 9.79
C LEU A 27 -8.39 -23.13 10.17
N VAL A 28 -7.75 -24.30 10.26
CA VAL A 28 -8.37 -25.55 10.71
C VAL A 28 -8.88 -25.43 12.14
N GLN A 29 -8.10 -24.85 13.06
CA GLN A 29 -8.55 -24.59 14.43
C GLN A 29 -9.81 -23.69 14.48
N ARG A 30 -9.86 -22.65 13.64
CA ARG A 30 -11.05 -21.78 13.53
C ARG A 30 -12.26 -22.51 12.95
N ALA A 31 -12.05 -23.33 11.93
CA ALA A 31 -13.11 -24.15 11.33
C ALA A 31 -13.66 -25.18 12.34
N ALA A 32 -12.79 -25.89 13.05
CA ALA A 32 -13.18 -26.84 14.11
C ALA A 32 -13.99 -26.14 15.21
N ALA A 33 -13.52 -24.98 15.70
CA ALA A 33 -14.25 -24.19 16.69
C ALA A 33 -15.63 -23.72 16.16
N HIS A 34 -15.72 -23.29 14.90
CA HIS A 34 -17.00 -22.92 14.28
C HIS A 34 -17.98 -24.10 14.22
N LEU A 35 -17.46 -25.32 14.00
CA LEU A 35 -18.24 -26.57 13.99
C LEU A 35 -18.51 -27.13 15.39
N GLN A 36 -18.03 -26.48 16.45
CA GLN A 36 -18.10 -26.97 17.83
C GLN A 36 -17.35 -28.31 18.02
N TRP A 37 -16.29 -28.53 17.24
CA TRP A 37 -15.42 -29.71 17.39
C TRP A 37 -14.32 -29.42 18.41
N PHE A 38 -14.03 -30.40 19.27
CA PHE A 38 -13.03 -30.27 20.32
C PHE A 38 -11.66 -30.67 19.77
N VAL A 39 -10.65 -29.81 19.92
CA VAL A 39 -9.27 -30.18 19.55
C VAL A 39 -8.71 -31.10 20.63
N VAL A 40 -8.48 -32.37 20.26
CA VAL A 40 -8.00 -33.43 21.14
C VAL A 40 -6.47 -33.40 21.23
N ALA A 41 -5.81 -33.20 20.09
CA ALA A 41 -4.35 -33.18 20.00
C ALA A 41 -3.87 -32.27 18.87
N LEU A 42 -2.68 -31.69 19.07
CA LEU A 42 -1.98 -30.86 18.09
C LEU A 42 -0.49 -31.22 18.12
N ASN A 43 -0.01 -31.90 17.08
CA ASN A 43 1.36 -32.39 16.99
C ASN A 43 2.00 -31.93 15.67
N GLY A 44 2.73 -30.81 15.72
CA GLY A 44 3.42 -30.23 14.57
C GLY A 44 2.48 -30.01 13.38
N ASP A 45 2.47 -30.98 12.46
CA ASP A 45 1.72 -30.98 11.21
C ASP A 45 0.35 -31.69 11.31
N THR A 46 -0.01 -32.25 12.47
CA THR A 46 -1.26 -32.99 12.67
C THR A 46 -2.15 -32.30 13.69
N ILE A 47 -3.45 -32.19 13.37
CA ILE A 47 -4.49 -31.80 14.33
C ILE A 47 -5.57 -32.88 14.37
N MET A 48 -5.98 -33.25 15.58
CA MET A 48 -7.05 -34.21 15.82
C MET A 48 -8.21 -33.50 16.49
N CYS A 49 -9.38 -33.61 15.89
CA CYS A 49 -10.61 -32.99 16.37
C CYS A 49 -11.66 -34.06 16.66
N GLN A 50 -12.38 -33.95 17.77
CA GLN A 50 -13.53 -34.79 18.08
C GLN A 50 -14.82 -34.05 17.72
N THR A 51 -15.68 -34.70 16.95
CA THR A 51 -17.03 -34.18 16.65
C THR A 51 -17.96 -34.34 17.87
N PRO A 52 -18.99 -33.48 18.03
CA PRO A 52 -19.92 -33.61 19.14
C PRO A 52 -20.59 -34.99 19.17
N ALA A 53 -20.66 -35.59 20.35
CA ALA A 53 -21.47 -36.76 20.57
C ALA A 53 -22.96 -36.41 20.41
N ASN A 54 -23.76 -37.39 19.97
CA ASN A 54 -25.21 -37.28 19.89
C ASN A 54 -25.87 -38.54 20.48
N ALA A 55 -27.20 -38.60 20.48
CA ALA A 55 -27.95 -39.72 21.08
C ALA A 55 -27.64 -41.10 20.47
N PHE A 56 -26.96 -41.14 19.32
CA PHE A 56 -26.69 -42.34 18.54
C PHE A 56 -25.19 -42.59 18.27
N SER A 57 -24.28 -41.69 18.70
CA SER A 57 -22.83 -41.80 18.46
C SER A 57 -22.01 -41.02 19.51
N GLN A 58 -20.89 -41.59 19.97
CA GLN A 58 -19.91 -40.92 20.84
C GLN A 58 -19.06 -39.86 20.10
N GLY A 59 -19.37 -39.60 18.83
CA GLY A 59 -18.63 -38.71 17.95
C GLY A 59 -17.53 -39.45 17.19
N GLU A 60 -16.80 -38.68 16.38
CA GLU A 60 -15.72 -39.16 15.52
C GLU A 60 -14.45 -38.38 15.79
N ILE A 61 -13.32 -39.04 15.66
CA ILE A 61 -12.00 -38.41 15.63
C ILE A 61 -11.64 -38.13 14.18
N ILE A 62 -11.59 -36.86 13.83
CA ILE A 62 -11.14 -36.37 12.54
C ILE A 62 -9.69 -35.89 12.68
N THR A 63 -8.79 -36.67 12.07
CA THR A 63 -7.36 -36.38 12.00
C THR A 63 -7.08 -35.64 10.70
N ILE A 64 -6.42 -34.48 10.80
CA ILE A 64 -6.03 -33.67 9.66
C ILE A 64 -4.50 -33.57 9.68
N LEU A 65 -3.86 -34.22 8.70
CA LEU A 65 -2.42 -34.24 8.52
C LEU A 65 -2.02 -33.27 7.39
N ILE A 66 -1.16 -32.31 7.68
CA ILE A 66 -0.71 -31.29 6.73
C ILE A 66 0.69 -31.64 6.23
N GLN A 67 0.82 -31.97 4.95
CA GLN A 67 2.12 -32.29 4.35
C GLN A 67 2.40 -31.37 3.16
N GLY A 68 3.29 -30.39 3.39
CA GLY A 68 3.67 -29.41 2.38
C GLY A 68 2.48 -28.59 1.90
N LYS A 69 1.94 -28.92 0.72
CA LYS A 69 0.81 -28.24 0.08
C LYS A 69 -0.47 -29.09 0.04
N ARG A 70 -0.56 -30.14 0.86
CA ARG A 70 -1.74 -31.00 0.95
C ARG A 70 -2.17 -31.17 2.40
N ALA A 71 -3.46 -31.34 2.61
CA ALA A 71 -4.01 -31.77 3.89
C ALA A 71 -4.80 -33.06 3.66
N THR A 72 -4.49 -34.10 4.42
CA THR A 72 -5.19 -35.38 4.41
C THR A 72 -6.09 -35.46 5.63
N LEU A 73 -7.39 -35.59 5.40
CA LEU A 73 -8.41 -35.76 6.43
C LEU A 73 -8.68 -37.23 6.59
N THR A 74 -8.77 -37.73 7.82
CA THR A 74 -9.14 -39.10 8.13
C THR A 74 -10.13 -39.09 9.29
N SER A 75 -11.35 -39.57 9.06
CA SER A 75 -12.36 -39.76 10.11
C SER A 75 -12.33 -41.21 10.59
N LYS A 76 -12.36 -41.39 11.92
CA LYS A 76 -12.47 -42.67 12.62
C LYS A 76 -13.48 -42.55 13.76
N SER A 77 -14.09 -43.68 14.14
CA SER A 77 -14.92 -43.73 15.34
C SER A 77 -14.12 -43.33 16.59
N ALA A 78 -14.71 -42.54 17.48
CA ALA A 78 -14.07 -42.14 18.73
C ALA A 78 -14.06 -43.26 19.79
N ASP A 79 -15.02 -44.18 19.76
CA ASP A 79 -15.11 -45.30 20.70
C ASP A 79 -14.46 -46.59 20.17
N GLY A 80 -14.20 -46.67 18.85
CA GLY A 80 -13.59 -47.82 18.21
C GLY A 80 -14.55 -49.01 18.01
N TYR A 81 -15.83 -48.86 18.33
CA TYR A 81 -16.84 -49.92 18.24
C TYR A 81 -17.86 -49.67 17.13
N TYR A 82 -18.26 -48.41 16.89
CA TYR A 82 -19.27 -48.08 15.89
C TYR A 82 -18.79 -46.96 14.95
N PHE A 83 -18.72 -47.24 13.65
CA PHE A 83 -18.36 -46.26 12.62
C PHE A 83 -19.53 -46.07 11.66
N ASP A 84 -20.13 -44.87 11.68
CA ASP A 84 -21.19 -44.49 10.75
C ASP A 84 -20.57 -43.79 9.55
N GLN A 85 -20.46 -44.53 8.44
CA GLN A 85 -19.84 -44.02 7.22
C GLN A 85 -20.61 -42.83 6.62
N GLU A 86 -21.94 -42.77 6.73
CA GLU A 86 -22.72 -41.64 6.22
C GLU A 86 -22.49 -40.38 7.06
N GLN A 87 -22.46 -40.54 8.38
CA GLN A 87 -22.18 -39.42 9.28
C GLN A 87 -20.75 -38.91 9.10
N SER A 88 -19.80 -39.81 8.88
CA SER A 88 -18.40 -39.49 8.58
C SER A 88 -18.26 -38.63 7.33
N ILE A 89 -18.92 -39.04 6.24
CA ILE A 89 -18.95 -38.28 4.98
C ILE A 89 -19.60 -36.91 5.21
N LYS A 90 -20.72 -36.83 5.94
CA LYS A 90 -21.39 -35.56 6.26
C LYS A 90 -20.48 -34.61 7.06
N ASN A 91 -19.76 -35.13 8.06
CA ASN A 91 -18.84 -34.35 8.87
C ASN A 91 -17.66 -33.81 8.04
N ILE A 92 -17.08 -34.65 7.18
CA ILE A 92 -15.97 -34.25 6.29
C ILE A 92 -16.43 -33.20 5.27
N GLU A 93 -17.59 -33.38 4.63
CA GLU A 93 -18.14 -32.39 3.70
C GLU A 93 -18.47 -31.06 4.39
N LEU A 94 -19.03 -31.12 5.60
CA LEU A 94 -19.31 -29.92 6.41
C LEU A 94 -18.01 -29.18 6.76
N PHE A 95 -16.97 -29.92 7.14
CA PHE A 95 -15.66 -29.33 7.39
C PHE A 95 -15.08 -28.66 6.14
N LYS A 96 -15.13 -29.34 4.99
CA LYS A 96 -14.67 -28.80 3.70
C LYS A 96 -15.38 -27.50 3.35
N HIS A 97 -16.70 -27.46 3.54
CA HIS A 97 -17.47 -26.26 3.32
C HIS A 97 -17.00 -25.12 4.23
N VAL A 98 -16.89 -25.35 5.55
CA VAL A 98 -16.49 -24.31 6.50
C VAL A 98 -15.05 -23.85 6.30
N ILE A 99 -14.09 -24.78 6.11
CA ILE A 99 -12.68 -24.39 5.91
C ILE A 99 -12.50 -23.60 4.61
N SER A 100 -13.26 -23.91 3.55
CA SER A 100 -13.22 -23.14 2.30
C SER A 100 -13.64 -21.68 2.50
N GLN A 101 -14.65 -21.40 3.34
CA GLN A 101 -15.05 -20.03 3.67
C GLN A 101 -13.96 -19.28 4.43
N PHE A 102 -13.27 -19.94 5.37
CA PHE A 102 -12.14 -19.36 6.09
C PHE A 102 -10.93 -19.11 5.19
N ILE A 103 -10.63 -20.04 4.28
CA ILE A 103 -9.59 -19.88 3.26
C ILE A 103 -9.91 -18.70 2.34
N GLU A 104 -11.15 -18.60 1.83
CA GLU A 104 -11.56 -17.51 0.96
C GLU A 104 -11.48 -16.15 1.69
N ALA A 105 -11.91 -16.11 2.96
CA ALA A 105 -11.80 -14.93 3.80
C ALA A 105 -10.33 -14.54 4.05
N TYR A 106 -9.46 -15.53 4.31
CA TYR A 106 -8.02 -15.33 4.44
C TYR A 106 -7.41 -14.78 3.14
N ASP A 107 -7.69 -15.40 1.99
CA ASP A 107 -7.19 -14.96 0.69
C ASP A 107 -7.68 -13.55 0.34
N LYS A 108 -8.92 -13.22 0.71
CA LYS A 108 -9.46 -11.86 0.54
C LYS A 108 -8.74 -10.87 1.46
N ALA A 109 -8.44 -11.23 2.70
CA ALA A 109 -7.67 -10.39 3.62
C ALA A 109 -6.22 -10.22 3.15
N ASP A 110 -5.57 -11.30 2.72
CA ASP A 110 -4.19 -11.32 2.22
C ASP A 110 -4.04 -10.47 0.95
N ARG A 111 -4.97 -10.58 0.01
CA ARG A 111 -5.01 -9.72 -1.19
C ARG A 111 -5.22 -8.24 -0.89
N ASN A 112 -5.75 -7.91 0.28
CA ASN A 112 -5.94 -6.53 0.72
C ASN A 112 -4.76 -6.01 1.56
N LEU A 113 -3.79 -6.86 1.94
CA LEU A 113 -2.55 -6.41 2.55
C LEU A 113 -1.71 -5.63 1.54
N HIS A 114 -1.00 -4.62 2.03
CA HIS A 114 -0.05 -3.87 1.21
C HIS A 114 1.05 -4.83 0.69
N PRO A 115 1.44 -4.78 -0.60
CA PRO A 115 2.39 -5.72 -1.20
C PRO A 115 3.73 -5.85 -0.45
N MET A 116 4.15 -4.78 0.23
CA MET A 116 5.31 -4.77 1.15
C MET A 116 5.31 -5.91 2.19
N HIS A 117 4.14 -6.35 2.66
CA HIS A 117 4.04 -7.43 3.66
C HIS A 117 4.10 -8.82 3.02
N ARG A 118 3.97 -8.91 1.70
CA ARG A 118 3.82 -10.17 0.97
C ARG A 118 5.08 -10.55 0.19
N GLU A 119 5.79 -9.57 -0.35
CA GLU A 119 6.87 -9.80 -1.32
C GLU A 119 8.16 -9.05 -0.96
N LYS A 120 9.31 -9.66 -1.26
CA LYS A 120 10.60 -8.96 -1.26
C LYS A 120 10.53 -7.85 -2.31
N PHE A 121 10.85 -6.61 -1.93
CA PHE A 121 10.65 -5.40 -2.74
C PHE A 121 9.20 -5.01 -3.04
N GLY A 122 8.22 -5.46 -2.24
CA GLY A 122 6.81 -5.12 -2.44
C GLY A 122 6.49 -3.62 -2.46
N ALA A 123 7.37 -2.74 -1.94
CA ALA A 123 7.24 -1.28 -2.11
C ALA A 123 7.32 -0.82 -3.58
N LEU A 124 7.95 -1.61 -4.44
CA LEU A 124 8.06 -1.32 -5.86
C LEU A 124 7.00 -2.04 -6.69
N VAL A 125 6.14 -2.88 -6.08
CA VAL A 125 5.18 -3.71 -6.83
C VAL A 125 3.81 -3.03 -6.83
N PRO A 126 3.26 -2.66 -8.00
CA PRO A 126 1.94 -2.05 -8.09
C PRO A 126 0.83 -3.05 -7.72
N SER A 127 -0.20 -2.54 -7.05
CA SER A 127 -1.38 -3.32 -6.65
C SER A 127 -2.65 -2.47 -6.71
N LYS A 128 -3.81 -3.08 -6.48
CA LYS A 128 -5.10 -2.37 -6.54
C LYS A 128 -5.21 -1.17 -5.59
N SER A 129 -4.58 -1.25 -4.41
CA SER A 129 -4.60 -0.21 -3.37
C SER A 129 -3.33 0.64 -3.31
N TYR A 130 -2.30 0.30 -4.10
CA TYR A 130 -0.99 0.95 -4.12
C TYR A 130 -0.41 0.88 -5.53
N LEU A 131 -0.84 1.78 -6.41
CA LEU A 131 -0.53 1.79 -7.83
C LEU A 131 0.29 3.02 -8.21
N THR A 132 -0.10 4.20 -7.74
CA THR A 132 0.46 5.48 -8.16
C THR A 132 1.89 5.65 -7.68
N THR A 133 2.21 5.27 -6.44
CA THR A 133 3.56 5.48 -5.89
C THR A 133 4.63 4.71 -6.68
N PRO A 134 4.49 3.39 -6.96
CA PRO A 134 5.44 2.68 -7.81
C PRO A 134 5.53 3.29 -9.22
N LEU A 135 4.41 3.69 -9.82
CA LEU A 135 4.41 4.28 -11.17
C LEU A 135 5.13 5.63 -11.22
N LEU A 136 5.00 6.48 -10.20
CA LEU A 136 5.75 7.73 -10.11
C LEU A 136 7.25 7.46 -9.92
N VAL A 137 7.62 6.45 -9.13
CA VAL A 137 9.01 6.00 -9.01
C VAL A 137 9.55 5.53 -10.36
N TYR A 138 8.78 4.72 -11.09
CA TYR A 138 9.18 4.26 -12.42
C TYR A 138 9.36 5.42 -13.38
N ALA A 139 8.44 6.38 -13.39
CA ALA A 139 8.56 7.57 -14.23
C ALA A 139 9.85 8.36 -13.93
N ASN A 140 10.15 8.60 -12.65
CA ASN A 140 11.38 9.30 -12.23
C ASN A 140 12.65 8.55 -12.67
N VAL A 141 12.67 7.22 -12.48
CA VAL A 141 13.82 6.39 -12.87
C VAL A 141 13.99 6.36 -14.39
N LEU A 142 12.90 6.19 -15.15
CA LEU A 142 12.94 6.15 -16.62
C LEU A 142 13.39 7.49 -17.21
N VAL A 143 12.88 8.60 -16.70
CA VAL A 143 13.31 9.95 -17.13
C VAL A 143 14.79 10.17 -16.82
N PHE A 144 15.25 9.78 -15.63
CA PHE A 144 16.67 9.90 -15.28
C PHE A 144 17.57 9.02 -16.18
N ILE A 145 17.17 7.79 -16.48
CA ILE A 145 17.90 6.93 -17.42
C ILE A 145 17.94 7.59 -18.81
N ALA A 146 16.84 8.15 -19.29
CA ALA A 146 16.79 8.85 -20.57
C ALA A 146 17.73 10.07 -20.60
N MET A 147 17.80 10.85 -19.51
CA MET A 147 18.74 11.96 -19.36
C MET A 147 20.21 11.48 -19.50
N VAL A 148 20.56 10.38 -18.83
CA VAL A 148 21.92 9.82 -18.88
C VAL A 148 22.26 9.29 -20.28
N ILE A 149 21.33 8.59 -20.93
CA ILE A 149 21.51 8.11 -22.32
C ILE A 149 21.71 9.29 -23.28
N ALA A 150 21.04 10.41 -23.04
CA ALA A 150 21.19 11.64 -23.82
C ALA A 150 22.45 12.46 -23.49
N GLY A 151 23.33 11.96 -22.61
CA GLY A 151 24.64 12.54 -22.34
C GLY A 151 24.72 13.46 -21.11
N LEU A 152 23.67 13.53 -20.27
CA LEU A 152 23.75 14.27 -19.01
C LEU A 152 24.60 13.49 -17.99
N SER A 153 25.43 14.20 -17.22
CA SER A 153 26.18 13.59 -16.13
C SER A 153 25.24 12.99 -15.09
N PRO A 154 25.43 11.71 -14.68
CA PRO A 154 24.60 11.07 -13.67
C PRO A 154 24.87 11.59 -12.25
N ILE A 155 25.92 12.41 -12.06
CA ILE A 155 26.30 12.92 -10.73
C ILE A 155 26.10 14.43 -10.66
N HIS A 156 26.55 15.17 -11.67
CA HIS A 156 26.55 16.64 -11.70
C HIS A 156 26.14 17.16 -13.08
N PRO A 157 24.86 17.04 -13.47
CA PRO A 157 24.35 17.64 -14.71
C PRO A 157 24.39 19.17 -14.60
N THR A 158 24.65 19.85 -15.71
CA THR A 158 24.69 21.32 -15.75
C THR A 158 23.28 21.91 -15.67
N ALA A 159 23.14 23.11 -15.10
CA ALA A 159 21.86 23.82 -15.06
C ALA A 159 21.28 24.04 -16.47
N GLN A 160 22.14 24.29 -17.47
CA GLN A 160 21.73 24.44 -18.86
C GLN A 160 21.12 23.15 -19.43
N ALA A 161 21.72 21.99 -19.16
CA ALA A 161 21.18 20.71 -19.62
C ALA A 161 19.84 20.40 -18.93
N LEU A 162 19.73 20.65 -17.62
CA LEU A 162 18.48 20.50 -16.88
C LEU A 162 17.38 21.44 -17.40
N TYR A 163 17.74 22.68 -17.75
CA TYR A 163 16.83 23.64 -18.37
C TYR A 163 16.31 23.11 -19.73
N GLN A 164 17.18 22.62 -20.60
CA GLN A 164 16.79 22.05 -21.90
C GLN A 164 15.84 20.85 -21.76
N TRP A 165 15.99 20.07 -20.69
CA TRP A 165 15.14 18.92 -20.38
C TRP A 165 13.80 19.25 -19.74
N GLY A 166 13.52 20.52 -19.46
CA GLY A 166 12.25 20.94 -18.87
C GLY A 166 12.32 21.35 -17.40
N GLY A 167 13.49 21.74 -16.91
CA GLY A 167 13.65 22.33 -15.58
C GLY A 167 12.79 23.58 -15.40
N ASN A 168 12.33 23.80 -14.17
CA ASN A 168 11.50 24.94 -13.82
C ASN A 168 12.34 26.22 -13.82
N PHE A 169 11.95 27.20 -14.64
CA PHE A 169 12.68 28.46 -14.80
C PHE A 169 11.69 29.59 -15.09
N ARG A 170 11.78 30.70 -14.34
CA ARG A 170 10.73 31.73 -14.27
C ARG A 170 10.45 32.35 -15.63
N GLN A 171 11.52 32.76 -16.31
CA GLN A 171 11.47 33.46 -17.59
C GLN A 171 10.82 32.59 -18.66
N ALA A 172 11.11 31.29 -18.68
CA ALA A 172 10.48 30.36 -19.62
C ALA A 172 9.00 30.12 -19.30
N VAL A 173 8.66 29.97 -18.02
CA VAL A 173 7.25 29.79 -17.60
C VAL A 173 6.40 31.01 -17.95
N VAL A 174 6.89 32.22 -17.67
CA VAL A 174 6.23 33.49 -18.03
C VAL A 174 6.14 33.66 -19.55
N ALA A 175 7.12 33.16 -20.31
CA ALA A 175 7.10 33.14 -21.77
C ALA A 175 6.15 32.09 -22.39
N GLY A 176 5.40 31.35 -21.56
CA GLY A 176 4.39 30.40 -22.01
C GLY A 176 4.77 28.92 -21.90
N GLU A 177 5.97 28.59 -21.40
CA GLU A 177 6.39 27.21 -21.17
C GLU A 177 5.87 26.67 -19.83
N TRP A 178 4.56 26.82 -19.58
CA TRP A 178 3.88 26.45 -18.32
C TRP A 178 4.02 24.97 -17.96
N TRP A 179 4.24 24.11 -18.96
CA TRP A 179 4.46 22.67 -18.78
C TRP A 179 5.69 22.38 -17.88
N ARG A 180 6.64 23.33 -17.77
CA ARG A 180 7.80 23.24 -16.87
C ARG A 180 7.43 23.14 -15.41
N LEU A 181 6.27 23.65 -15.00
CA LEU A 181 5.74 23.51 -13.64
C LEU A 181 5.34 22.06 -13.31
N ILE A 182 5.23 21.19 -14.32
CA ILE A 182 4.93 19.77 -14.16
C ILE A 182 6.19 18.94 -14.40
N THR A 183 6.87 19.13 -15.53
CA THR A 183 8.00 18.28 -15.95
C THR A 183 9.17 18.30 -14.98
N TYR A 184 9.44 19.43 -14.33
CA TYR A 184 10.58 19.56 -13.42
C TYR A 184 10.51 18.57 -12.24
N ASN A 185 9.31 18.12 -11.84
CA ASN A 185 9.12 17.13 -10.78
C ASN A 185 9.74 15.77 -11.12
N PHE A 186 9.97 15.47 -12.40
CA PHE A 186 10.49 14.19 -12.87
C PHE A 186 11.99 14.24 -13.20
N LEU A 187 12.57 15.44 -13.31
CA LEU A 187 13.99 15.64 -13.55
C LEU A 187 14.79 15.57 -12.25
N HIS A 188 16.01 15.03 -12.31
CA HIS A 188 16.85 14.89 -11.12
C HIS A 188 18.27 15.38 -11.39
N GLY A 189 18.78 16.24 -10.50
CA GLY A 189 20.13 16.81 -10.56
C GLY A 189 21.26 15.85 -10.17
N GLY A 190 21.08 14.55 -10.37
CA GLY A 190 22.06 13.50 -10.04
C GLY A 190 21.45 12.26 -9.38
N ALA A 191 22.20 11.17 -9.35
CA ALA A 191 21.74 9.86 -8.89
C ALA A 191 21.39 9.86 -7.40
N MET A 192 22.16 10.53 -6.55
CA MET A 192 21.86 10.64 -5.12
C MET A 192 20.57 11.44 -4.86
N HIS A 193 20.28 12.44 -5.68
CA HIS A 193 19.05 13.21 -5.61
C HIS A 193 17.84 12.31 -5.99
N LEU A 194 17.96 11.51 -7.05
CA LEU A 194 16.94 10.53 -7.43
C LEU A 194 16.71 9.48 -6.34
N LEU A 195 17.77 8.92 -5.76
CA LEU A 195 17.67 7.91 -4.71
C LEU A 195 16.97 8.47 -3.47
N GLY A 196 17.33 9.68 -3.03
CA GLY A 196 16.69 10.34 -1.89
C GLY A 196 15.19 10.57 -2.12
N ASN A 197 14.81 11.08 -3.29
CA ASN A 197 13.41 11.29 -3.64
C ASN A 197 12.63 9.98 -3.77
N THR A 198 13.24 8.94 -4.36
CA THR A 198 12.62 7.62 -4.49
C THR A 198 12.34 7.02 -3.12
N PHE A 199 13.31 7.06 -2.20
CA PHE A 199 13.13 6.58 -0.84
C PHE A 199 12.02 7.34 -0.11
N ALA A 200 12.05 8.68 -0.17
CA ALA A 200 11.05 9.51 0.48
C ALA A 200 9.64 9.28 -0.08
N LEU A 201 9.50 9.19 -1.40
CA LEU A 201 8.23 8.94 -2.08
C LEU A 201 7.66 7.56 -1.75
N LEU A 202 8.50 6.52 -1.78
CA LEU A 202 8.08 5.17 -1.36
C LEU A 202 7.59 5.19 0.08
N TYR A 203 8.38 5.75 0.99
CA TYR A 203 8.06 5.80 2.41
C TYR A 203 6.71 6.47 2.68
N ILE A 204 6.47 7.67 2.15
CA ILE A 204 5.20 8.37 2.39
C ILE A 204 4.05 7.71 1.63
N GLY A 205 4.30 7.22 0.41
CA GLY A 205 3.29 6.57 -0.42
C GLY A 205 2.71 5.32 0.24
N MET A 206 3.54 4.52 0.91
CA MET A 206 3.12 3.31 1.63
C MET A 206 2.01 3.57 2.65
N PHE A 207 2.01 4.75 3.27
CA PHE A 207 0.99 5.10 4.26
C PHE A 207 -0.15 5.92 3.65
N LEU A 208 0.19 6.83 2.74
CA LEU A 208 -0.74 7.86 2.28
C LEU A 208 -1.58 7.39 1.08
N GLU A 209 -1.02 6.62 0.15
CA GLU A 209 -1.79 6.14 -1.01
C GLU A 209 -2.91 5.17 -0.61
N PRO A 210 -2.71 4.16 0.26
CA PRO A 210 -3.82 3.30 0.71
C PRO A 210 -4.91 4.08 1.46
N LEU A 211 -4.54 5.21 2.08
CA LEU A 211 -5.49 6.08 2.79
C LEU A 211 -6.30 6.95 1.82
N MET A 212 -5.64 7.52 0.81
CA MET A 212 -6.27 8.46 -0.14
C MET A 212 -6.81 7.79 -1.40
N GLY A 213 -6.37 6.59 -1.73
CA GLY A 213 -6.56 5.98 -3.03
C GLY A 213 -5.72 6.64 -4.13
N LYS A 214 -5.44 5.85 -5.17
CA LYS A 214 -4.54 6.16 -6.29
C LYS A 214 -4.77 7.51 -6.98
N PHE A 215 -6.04 7.88 -7.25
CA PHE A 215 -6.36 9.10 -8.00
C PHE A 215 -6.12 10.37 -7.18
N ARG A 216 -6.56 10.38 -5.91
CA ARG A 216 -6.35 11.52 -5.01
C ARG A 216 -4.88 11.67 -4.65
N PHE A 217 -4.16 10.56 -4.52
CA PHE A 217 -2.71 10.58 -4.35
C PHE A 217 -2.00 11.22 -5.57
N LEU A 218 -2.38 10.82 -6.79
CA LEU A 218 -1.81 11.38 -8.01
C LEU A 218 -2.11 12.87 -8.17
N SER A 219 -3.36 13.28 -8.01
CA SER A 219 -3.74 14.70 -8.12
C SER A 219 -3.09 15.54 -7.04
N ALA A 220 -3.03 15.05 -5.80
CA ALA A 220 -2.30 15.71 -4.73
C ALA A 220 -0.82 15.92 -5.09
N TYR A 221 -0.14 14.87 -5.53
CA TYR A 221 1.28 14.93 -5.89
C TYR A 221 1.55 15.96 -7.00
N LEU A 222 0.74 15.97 -8.05
CA LEU A 222 0.89 16.91 -9.15
C LEU A 222 0.59 18.35 -8.71
N VAL A 223 -0.48 18.56 -7.95
CA VAL A 223 -0.88 19.91 -7.50
C VAL A 223 0.13 20.48 -6.53
N THR A 224 0.58 19.71 -5.53
CA THR A 224 1.60 20.18 -4.59
C THR A 224 2.94 20.42 -5.29
N GLY A 225 3.27 19.62 -6.32
CA GLY A 225 4.40 19.87 -7.21
C GLY A 225 4.28 21.23 -7.90
N VAL A 226 3.16 21.54 -8.53
CA VAL A 226 2.97 22.86 -9.16
C VAL A 226 3.05 24.00 -8.14
N CYS A 227 2.42 23.86 -6.96
CA CYS A 227 2.51 24.88 -5.91
C CYS A 227 3.96 25.09 -5.41
N ALA A 228 4.72 24.01 -5.25
CA ALA A 228 6.14 24.06 -4.91
C ALA A 228 6.94 24.78 -5.99
N GLY A 229 6.68 24.46 -7.26
CA GLY A 229 7.32 25.10 -8.42
C GLY A 229 7.03 26.59 -8.48
N LEU A 230 5.78 27.01 -8.27
CA LEU A 230 5.39 28.42 -8.24
C LEU A 230 6.09 29.18 -7.09
N MET A 231 6.15 28.59 -5.89
CA MET A 231 6.88 29.19 -4.75
C MET A 231 8.38 29.33 -5.06
N SER A 232 8.98 28.33 -5.69
CA SER A 232 10.37 28.38 -6.16
C SER A 232 10.58 29.54 -7.15
N LEU A 233 9.73 29.71 -8.16
CA LEU A 233 9.85 30.79 -9.14
C LEU A 233 9.73 32.20 -8.52
N ALA A 234 8.88 32.33 -7.49
CA ALA A 234 8.70 33.59 -6.78
C ALA A 234 9.97 34.01 -6.02
N ILE A 235 10.65 33.05 -5.38
CA ILE A 235 11.81 33.31 -4.49
C ILE A 235 13.16 33.21 -5.23
N HIS A 236 13.27 32.33 -6.21
CA HIS A 236 14.51 32.02 -6.94
C HIS A 236 14.37 32.23 -8.46
N PRO A 237 14.14 33.48 -8.92
CA PRO A 237 13.81 33.78 -10.30
C PRO A 237 14.89 33.46 -11.35
N PHE A 238 16.14 33.25 -10.93
CA PHE A 238 17.28 33.01 -11.83
C PHE A 238 17.84 31.59 -11.73
N SER A 239 17.17 30.71 -11.00
CA SER A 239 17.60 29.34 -10.78
C SER A 239 16.78 28.36 -11.62
N VAL A 240 17.42 27.30 -12.09
CA VAL A 240 16.75 26.17 -12.74
C VAL A 240 16.42 25.13 -11.68
N GLY A 241 15.14 24.96 -11.36
CA GLY A 241 14.65 23.99 -10.40
C GLY A 241 14.38 22.62 -11.03
N VAL A 242 14.78 21.55 -10.35
CA VAL A 242 14.44 20.15 -10.70
C VAL A 242 14.21 19.31 -9.44
N GLY A 243 13.41 18.27 -9.56
CA GLY A 243 13.26 17.24 -8.52
C GLY A 243 11.83 17.11 -8.01
N ALA A 244 11.46 15.87 -7.67
CA ALA A 244 10.18 15.51 -7.07
C ALA A 244 9.98 16.04 -5.64
N SER A 245 11.03 16.57 -5.01
CA SER A 245 11.06 16.83 -3.58
C SER A 245 9.99 17.83 -3.11
N GLY A 246 9.65 18.85 -3.90
CA GLY A 246 8.55 19.77 -3.60
C GLY A 246 7.19 19.08 -3.50
N ALA A 247 6.87 18.24 -4.50
CA ALA A 247 5.66 17.42 -4.49
C ALA A 247 5.64 16.45 -3.30
N ILE A 248 6.77 15.79 -3.02
CA ILE A 248 6.95 14.87 -1.88
C ILE A 248 6.70 15.61 -0.56
N PHE A 249 7.27 16.79 -0.35
CA PHE A 249 7.01 17.61 0.83
C PHE A 249 5.52 17.94 0.97
N GLY A 250 4.82 18.18 -0.14
CA GLY A 250 3.37 18.30 -0.12
C GLY A 250 2.65 17.03 0.32
N MET A 251 3.09 15.85 -0.10
CA MET A 251 2.54 14.58 0.41
C MET A 251 2.77 14.43 1.92
N TYR A 252 3.93 14.83 2.43
CA TYR A 252 4.18 14.89 3.88
C TYR A 252 3.29 15.92 4.59
N GLY A 253 3.01 17.07 3.97
CA GLY A 253 2.07 18.08 4.47
C GLY A 253 0.64 17.56 4.57
N ILE A 254 0.17 16.83 3.55
CA ILE A 254 -1.12 16.15 3.59
C ILE A 254 -1.15 15.16 4.75
N PHE A 255 -0.11 14.35 4.91
CA PHE A 255 -0.06 13.38 6.00
C PHE A 255 -0.07 14.05 7.38
N LEU A 256 0.65 15.16 7.56
CA LEU A 256 0.60 15.96 8.79
C LEU A 256 -0.82 16.44 9.10
N SER A 257 -1.57 16.93 8.10
CA SER A 257 -2.97 17.28 8.29
C SER A 257 -3.81 16.06 8.70
N MET A 258 -3.57 14.88 8.11
CA MET A 258 -4.31 13.66 8.43
C MET A 258 -4.08 13.18 9.86
N LEU A 259 -2.90 13.45 10.44
CA LEU A 259 -2.58 13.11 11.82
C LEU A 259 -3.41 13.90 12.84
N THR A 260 -3.95 15.07 12.47
CA THR A 260 -4.87 15.85 13.32
C THR A 260 -6.30 15.28 13.28
N THR A 261 -6.60 14.39 12.33
CA THR A 261 -7.93 13.83 12.10
C THR A 261 -8.12 12.43 12.68
N ASN A 262 -9.35 11.90 12.65
CA ASN A 262 -9.68 10.55 13.15
C ASN A 262 -9.36 9.40 12.18
N HIS A 263 -8.77 9.68 11.01
CA HIS A 263 -8.43 8.63 10.04
C HIS A 263 -7.23 7.76 10.46
N ILE A 264 -6.33 8.29 11.29
CA ILE A 264 -5.16 7.55 11.79
C ILE A 264 -5.42 7.14 13.23
N LYS A 265 -5.19 5.86 13.56
CA LYS A 265 -5.33 5.32 14.93
C LYS A 265 -4.44 6.10 15.89
N LYS A 266 -4.99 6.52 17.04
CA LYS A 266 -4.26 7.34 18.05
C LYS A 266 -2.91 6.73 18.46
N THR A 267 -2.83 5.41 18.56
CA THR A 267 -1.61 4.67 18.92
C THR A 267 -0.47 4.85 17.91
N LEU A 268 -0.77 5.03 16.62
CA LEU A 268 0.23 5.18 15.56
C LEU A 268 0.64 6.64 15.34
N ARG A 269 -0.22 7.61 15.71
CA ARG A 269 -0.01 9.03 15.42
C ARG A 269 1.30 9.56 15.96
N LYS A 270 1.65 9.23 17.22
CA LYS A 270 2.86 9.77 17.88
C LYS A 270 4.14 9.29 17.20
N THR A 271 4.20 8.01 16.84
CA THR A 271 5.35 7.42 16.15
C THR A 271 5.50 7.99 14.73
N MET A 272 4.40 8.06 13.98
CA MET A 272 4.39 8.62 12.62
C MET A 272 4.69 10.12 12.60
N LEU A 273 4.18 10.89 13.57
CA LEU A 273 4.49 12.31 13.69
C LEU A 273 5.98 12.54 13.91
N ARG A 274 6.63 11.74 14.77
CA ARG A 274 8.06 11.85 15.04
C ARG A 274 8.89 11.54 13.79
N SER A 275 8.57 10.48 13.05
CA SER A 275 9.34 10.13 11.84
C SER A 275 9.19 11.17 10.75
N ILE A 276 7.97 11.71 10.57
CA ILE A 276 7.70 12.76 9.60
C ILE A 276 8.35 14.07 9.98
N LEU A 277 8.24 14.48 11.25
CA LEU A 277 8.87 15.72 11.71
C LEU A 277 10.39 15.61 11.59
N PHE A 278 10.97 14.46 11.93
CA PHE A 278 12.39 14.21 11.69
C PHE A 278 12.75 14.37 10.22
N PHE A 279 12.01 13.73 9.30
CA PHE A 279 12.24 13.85 7.86
C PHE A 279 12.16 15.30 7.38
N VAL A 280 11.10 16.02 7.73
CA VAL A 280 10.85 17.41 7.29
C VAL A 280 11.95 18.33 7.83
N VAL A 281 12.21 18.29 9.14
CA VAL A 281 13.23 19.15 9.77
C VAL A 281 14.61 18.83 9.23
N PHE A 282 14.98 17.56 9.13
CA PHE A 282 16.28 17.14 8.60
C PHE A 282 16.51 17.64 7.17
N ASN A 283 15.54 17.46 6.27
CA ASN A 283 15.68 17.89 4.88
C ASN A 283 15.72 19.42 4.74
N LEU A 284 14.90 20.17 5.50
CA LEU A 284 14.97 21.63 5.50
C LEU A 284 16.32 22.14 6.03
N MET A 285 16.85 21.51 7.08
CA MET A 285 18.19 21.81 7.59
C MET A 285 19.28 21.51 6.57
N MET A 286 19.16 20.41 5.81
CA MET A 286 20.09 20.12 4.71
C MET A 286 19.96 21.15 3.58
N GLY A 287 18.76 21.65 3.30
CA GLY A 287 18.56 22.68 2.27
C GLY A 287 19.18 24.03 2.61
N LEU A 288 19.38 24.36 3.89
CA LEU A 288 20.14 25.55 4.31
C LEU A 288 21.61 25.50 3.87
N LYS A 289 22.13 24.32 3.48
CA LYS A 289 23.51 24.15 2.99
C LYS A 289 23.69 24.42 1.49
N GLY A 290 22.63 24.84 0.78
CA GLY A 290 22.73 25.46 -0.56
C GLY A 290 22.48 24.56 -1.77
N ASN A 291 22.26 23.26 -1.60
CA ASN A 291 22.03 22.32 -2.71
C ASN A 291 20.54 21.96 -2.92
N THR A 292 19.63 22.53 -2.12
CA THR A 292 18.21 22.17 -2.12
C THR A 292 17.34 23.41 -2.05
N ASP A 293 16.26 23.42 -2.81
CA ASP A 293 15.29 24.52 -2.86
C ASP A 293 14.30 24.43 -1.69
N ASN A 294 14.61 25.15 -0.61
CA ASN A 294 13.74 25.23 0.56
C ASN A 294 12.44 26.00 0.27
N ALA A 295 12.42 26.91 -0.71
CA ALA A 295 11.18 27.59 -1.09
C ALA A 295 10.19 26.60 -1.71
N ALA A 296 10.67 25.71 -2.59
CA ALA A 296 9.87 24.60 -3.13
C ALA A 296 9.38 23.65 -2.01
N HIS A 297 10.24 23.29 -1.05
CA HIS A 297 9.88 22.40 0.06
C HIS A 297 8.79 23.01 0.94
N ILE A 298 8.95 24.27 1.34
CA ILE A 298 7.97 24.97 2.18
C ILE A 298 6.67 25.18 1.41
N GLY A 299 6.74 25.61 0.14
CA GLY A 299 5.57 25.80 -0.72
C GLY A 299 4.77 24.51 -0.89
N GLY A 300 5.46 23.40 -1.17
CA GLY A 300 4.87 22.06 -1.24
C GLY A 300 4.22 21.66 0.09
N LEU A 301 4.94 21.77 1.21
CA LEU A 301 4.46 21.38 2.54
C LEU A 301 3.18 22.13 2.94
N LEU A 302 3.14 23.46 2.75
CA LEU A 302 1.99 24.29 3.06
C LEU A 302 0.80 23.96 2.16
N ALA A 303 1.02 23.83 0.84
CA ALA A 303 -0.01 23.41 -0.10
C ALA A 303 -0.58 22.03 0.30
N GLY A 304 0.29 21.11 0.70
CA GLY A 304 -0.07 19.78 1.19
C GLY A 304 -0.97 19.82 2.42
N ILE A 305 -0.66 20.64 3.43
CA ILE A 305 -1.49 20.78 4.63
C ILE A 305 -2.90 21.25 4.24
N ILE A 306 -3.00 22.26 3.38
CA ILE A 306 -4.28 22.81 2.90
C ILE A 306 -5.07 21.75 2.12
N ILE A 307 -4.43 21.11 1.14
CA ILE A 307 -5.03 20.06 0.29
C ILE A 307 -5.51 18.88 1.14
N GLY A 308 -4.76 18.51 2.17
CA GLY A 308 -5.15 17.44 3.07
C GLY A 308 -6.45 17.75 3.81
N TYR A 309 -6.61 18.96 4.35
CA TYR A 309 -7.89 19.38 4.93
C TYR A 309 -9.03 19.42 3.91
N ILE A 310 -8.76 19.85 2.67
CA ILE A 310 -9.77 19.83 1.59
C ILE A 310 -10.19 18.39 1.26
N TYR A 311 -9.27 17.44 1.22
CA TYR A 311 -9.58 16.04 0.93
C TYR A 311 -10.23 15.27 2.08
N TYR A 312 -10.16 15.80 3.31
CA TYR A 312 -10.69 15.13 4.50
C TYR A 312 -12.12 14.55 4.34
N PRO A 313 -13.12 15.29 3.80
CA PRO A 313 -14.48 14.76 3.62
C PRO A 313 -14.57 13.62 2.59
N GLY A 314 -13.62 13.54 1.65
CA GLY A 314 -13.55 12.52 0.60
C GLY A 314 -12.74 11.28 0.96
N ILE A 315 -11.99 11.29 2.07
CA ILE A 315 -11.12 10.19 2.50
C ILE A 315 -11.86 9.13 3.33
N SER A 316 -13.04 9.45 3.89
CA SER A 316 -13.81 8.50 4.68
C SER A 316 -14.18 7.23 3.91
N ARG A 317 -14.14 6.07 4.60
CA ARG A 317 -14.47 4.74 4.03
C ARG A 317 -15.84 4.69 3.36
N HIS A 318 -16.77 5.54 3.79
CA HIS A 318 -18.13 5.64 3.26
C HIS A 318 -18.39 6.98 2.56
N ALA A 319 -17.34 7.72 2.18
CA ALA A 319 -17.49 8.99 1.49
C ALA A 319 -18.16 8.77 0.13
N PRO A 320 -19.29 9.45 -0.17
CA PRO A 320 -19.97 9.30 -1.45
C PRO A 320 -19.04 9.75 -2.58
N ILE A 321 -19.14 9.12 -3.75
CA ILE A 321 -18.29 9.46 -4.91
C ILE A 321 -18.35 10.96 -5.26
N ARG A 322 -19.50 11.60 -5.02
CA ARG A 322 -19.67 13.05 -5.20
C ARG A 322 -18.70 13.88 -4.34
N SER A 323 -18.48 13.54 -3.07
CA SER A 323 -17.54 14.30 -2.23
C SER A 323 -16.10 14.13 -2.71
N GLN A 324 -15.75 12.94 -3.20
CA GLN A 324 -14.44 12.66 -3.78
C GLN A 324 -14.18 13.47 -5.06
N LEU A 325 -15.19 13.57 -5.93
CA LEU A 325 -15.12 14.36 -7.16
C LEU A 325 -15.07 15.86 -6.85
N LEU A 326 -15.93 16.35 -5.95
CA LEU A 326 -15.99 17.77 -5.59
C LEU A 326 -14.69 18.27 -4.97
N THR A 327 -14.10 17.51 -4.04
CA THR A 327 -12.83 17.88 -3.40
C THR A 327 -11.68 17.90 -4.41
N THR A 328 -11.64 16.92 -5.32
CA THR A 328 -10.65 16.89 -6.41
C THR A 328 -10.83 18.09 -7.35
N ALA A 329 -12.06 18.38 -7.76
CA ALA A 329 -12.37 19.52 -8.62
C ALA A 329 -11.99 20.85 -7.96
N LEU A 330 -12.28 21.03 -6.67
CA LEU A 330 -11.93 22.24 -5.93
C LEU A 330 -10.42 22.49 -5.93
N ILE A 331 -9.62 21.44 -5.72
CA ILE A 331 -8.16 21.54 -5.71
C ILE A 331 -7.62 21.88 -7.10
N VAL A 332 -8.13 21.21 -8.15
CA VAL A 332 -7.67 21.45 -9.53
C VAL A 332 -8.05 22.87 -9.97
N THR A 333 -9.29 23.30 -9.72
CA THR A 333 -9.74 24.67 -10.05
C THR A 333 -8.94 25.70 -9.25
N GLY A 334 -8.74 25.49 -7.95
CA GLY A 334 -7.93 26.36 -7.11
C GLY A 334 -6.49 26.48 -7.63
N LEU A 335 -5.89 25.37 -8.07
CA LEU A 335 -4.55 25.38 -8.67
C LEU A 335 -4.52 26.21 -9.96
N VAL A 336 -5.50 26.03 -10.86
CA VAL A 336 -5.55 26.78 -12.12
C VAL A 336 -5.63 28.28 -11.83
N LEU A 337 -6.45 28.69 -10.87
CA LEU A 337 -6.58 30.10 -10.47
C LEU A 337 -5.28 30.64 -9.87
N ILE A 338 -4.64 29.88 -8.98
CA ILE A 338 -3.37 30.28 -8.37
C ILE A 338 -2.28 30.39 -9.43
N ALA A 339 -2.14 29.39 -10.31
CA ALA A 339 -1.15 29.41 -11.37
C ALA A 339 -1.36 30.59 -12.32
N ALA A 340 -2.59 30.85 -12.75
CA ALA A 340 -2.92 31.98 -13.62
C ALA A 340 -2.60 33.32 -12.93
N ALA A 341 -2.97 33.48 -11.66
CA ALA A 341 -2.68 34.69 -10.90
C ALA A 341 -1.18 34.86 -10.70
N THR A 342 -0.47 33.83 -10.23
CA THR A 342 0.97 33.90 -9.97
C THR A 342 1.72 34.27 -11.24
N ILE A 343 1.50 33.56 -12.35
CA ILE A 343 2.17 33.83 -13.64
C ILE A 343 1.98 35.28 -14.11
N HIS A 344 0.87 35.93 -13.73
CA HIS A 344 0.65 37.34 -14.05
C HIS A 344 1.45 38.32 -13.17
N TYR A 345 1.79 37.93 -11.93
CA TYR A 345 2.50 38.77 -10.95
C TYR A 345 4.00 38.47 -10.82
N ILE A 346 4.50 37.39 -11.42
CA ILE A 346 5.93 37.04 -11.48
C ILE A 346 6.54 37.37 -12.83
#